data_AF-A0A966Q5X2-F1
#
_entry.id   AF-A0A966Q5X2-F1
#
_cell.length_a   1.000
_cell.length_b   1.000
_cell.length_c   1.000
_cell.angle_alpha   90.00
_cell.angle_beta   90.00
_cell.angle_gamma   90.00
#
_symmetry.space_group_name_H-M   'P 1'
#
loop_
_entity.id
_entity.type
_entity.pdbx_description
1 polymer ?
#
loop_
_entity_poly.entity_id
_entity_poly.type
_entity_poly.pdbx_seq_one_letter_code
_entity_poly.pdbx_strand_id
1 'polypeptide(L)' 'KVELIAAALLEYETLDGAQVEEIVKHGRMMNPPPKGLSTPSSPLPSEPLPANRPVEKMKDKGGILPGLEGAPAGA' A
#
# COMPACT_ATOMS: atom_id res chain seq x y z
N LYS A 1 -21.54 -20.59 5.70
CA LYS A 1 -21.27 -20.16 4.29
C LYS A 1 -20.29 -19.01 4.24
N VAL A 2 -20.43 -18.00 5.11
CA VAL A 2 -19.46 -16.90 5.23
C VAL A 2 -18.07 -17.43 5.59
N GLU A 3 -17.99 -18.47 6.40
CA GLU A 3 -16.76 -19.15 6.81
C GLU A 3 -16.01 -19.75 5.61
N LEU A 4 -16.75 -20.27 4.62
CA LEU A 4 -16.18 -20.80 3.38
C LEU A 4 -15.62 -19.68 2.50
N ILE A 5 -16.31 -18.53 2.45
CA ILE A 5 -15.85 -17.34 1.73
C ILE A 5 -14.59 -16.77 2.41
N ALA A 6 -14.56 -16.72 3.74
CA ALA A 6 -13.40 -16.26 4.50
C ALA A 6 -12.18 -17.19 4.30
N ALA A 7 -12.40 -18.51 4.35
CA ALA A 7 -11.34 -19.49 4.06
C ALA A 7 -10.82 -19.36 2.62
N ALA A 8 -11.72 -19.11 1.66
CA ALA A 8 -11.35 -18.87 0.27
C ALA A 8 -10.55 -17.58 0.08
N LEU A 9 -10.92 -16.48 0.76
CA LEU A 9 -10.16 -15.23 0.72
C LEU A 9 -8.78 -15.36 1.34
N LEU A 10 -8.62 -16.21 2.36
CA LEU A 10 -7.29 -16.53 2.91
C LEU A 10 -6.39 -17.23 1.89
N GLU A 11 -6.93 -18.09 1.03
CA GLU A 11 -6.14 -18.85 0.06
C GLU A 11 -5.92 -18.13 -1.27
N TYR A 12 -6.91 -17.34 -1.73
CA TYR A 12 -6.89 -16.72 -3.06
C TYR A 12 -6.78 -15.20 -3.04
N GLU A 13 -6.71 -14.57 -1.86
CA GLU A 13 -6.63 -13.12 -1.61
C GLU A 13 -7.87 -12.32 -2.05
N THR A 14 -8.36 -12.59 -3.25
CA THR A 14 -9.50 -11.92 -3.88
C THR A 14 -10.47 -12.95 -4.44
N LEU A 15 -11.76 -12.60 -4.46
CA LEU A 15 -12.82 -13.41 -5.06
C LEU A 15 -13.65 -12.53 -5.99
N ASP A 16 -14.02 -13.10 -7.14
CA ASP A 16 -15.03 -12.50 -8.02
C ASP A 16 -16.45 -12.91 -7.59
N GLY A 17 -17.46 -12.13 -8.01
CA GLY A 17 -18.87 -12.40 -7.70
C GLY A 17 -19.33 -13.81 -8.08
N ALA A 18 -18.88 -14.34 -9.22
CA ALA A 18 -19.23 -15.69 -9.65
C ALA A 18 -18.73 -16.77 -8.67
N GLN A 19 -17.54 -16.57 -8.11
CA GLN A 19 -16.93 -17.52 -7.16
C GLN A 19 -17.65 -17.49 -5.80
N VAL A 20 -18.07 -16.30 -5.36
CA VAL A 20 -18.89 -16.14 -4.16
C VAL A 20 -20.24 -16.83 -4.36
N GLU A 21 -20.88 -16.63 -5.50
CA GLU A 21 -22.15 -17.27 -5.84
C GLU A 21 -22.03 -18.80 -5.86
N GLU A 22 -20.96 -19.35 -6.44
CA GLU A 22 -20.68 -20.78 -6.42
C GLU A 22 -20.52 -21.33 -5.00
N ILE A 23 -19.77 -20.65 -4.14
CA ILE A 23 -19.59 -21.04 -2.74
C ILE A 23 -20.93 -21.03 -2.00
N VAL A 24 -21.76 -20.01 -2.21
CA VAL A 24 -23.06 -19.89 -1.53
C VAL A 24 -24.03 -20.98 -1.98
N LYS A 25 -24.08 -21.26 -3.28
CA LYS A 25 -25.01 -22.23 -3.89
C LYS A 25 -24.57 -23.68 -3.67
N HIS A 26 -23.28 -23.97 -3.85
CA HIS A 26 -22.75 -25.34 -3.91
C HIS A 26 -21.88 -25.70 -2.70
N GLY A 27 -21.52 -24.75 -1.85
CA GLY A 27 -20.63 -24.97 -0.71
C GLY A 27 -19.15 -25.10 -1.08
N ARG A 28 -18.78 -24.88 -2.34
CA ARG A 28 -17.39 -24.88 -2.83
C ARG A 28 -17.29 -24.07 -4.13
N MET A 29 -16.08 -23.62 -4.45
CA MET A 29 -15.79 -23.14 -5.81
C MET A 29 -15.70 -24.32 -6.77
N MET A 30 -16.34 -24.19 -7.92
CA MET A 30 -16.23 -25.15 -9.01
C MET A 30 -15.11 -24.74 -9.98
N ASN A 31 -14.84 -23.44 -10.10
CA ASN A 31 -13.77 -22.91 -10.94
C ASN A 31 -12.82 -21.99 -10.14
N PRO A 32 -11.90 -22.56 -9.34
CA PRO A 32 -10.98 -21.76 -8.54
C PRO A 32 -9.99 -21.00 -9.45
N PRO A 33 -9.52 -19.81 -9.03
CA PRO A 33 -8.51 -19.09 -9.78
C PRO A 33 -7.19 -19.88 -9.81
N PRO A 34 -6.37 -19.72 -10.86
CA PRO A 34 -5.05 -20.32 -10.91
C PRO A 34 -4.19 -19.82 -9.73
N LYS A 35 -3.63 -20.75 -8.96
CA LYS A 35 -2.74 -20.42 -7.83
C LYS A 35 -1.44 -19.83 -8.36
N GLY A 36 -1.01 -18.71 -7.78
CA GLY A 36 0.29 -18.12 -8.10
C GLY A 36 0.32 -17.35 -9.42
N LEU A 37 -0.67 -16.48 -9.67
CA LEU A 37 -0.46 -15.39 -10.61
C LEU A 37 0.73 -14.58 -10.10
N SER A 38 1.93 -14.84 -10.64
CA SER A 38 3.10 -14.01 -10.40
C SER A 38 2.67 -12.57 -10.63
N THR A 39 2.87 -11.73 -9.61
CA THR A 39 2.77 -10.29 -9.79
C THR A 39 3.50 -9.95 -11.08
N PRO A 40 2.92 -9.16 -12.00
CA PRO A 40 3.62 -8.78 -13.21
C PRO A 40 4.98 -8.22 -12.79
N SER A 41 6.05 -8.92 -13.17
CA SER A 41 7.41 -8.54 -12.83
C SER A 41 7.72 -7.32 -13.68
N SER A 42 7.28 -6.14 -13.24
CA SER A 42 7.80 -4.92 -13.79
C SER A 42 9.30 -4.95 -13.56
N PRO A 43 10.14 -4.78 -14.59
CA PRO A 43 11.57 -4.64 -14.38
C PRO A 43 11.75 -3.49 -13.37
N LEU A 44 12.57 -3.74 -12.34
CA LEU A 44 13.01 -2.66 -11.48
C LEU A 44 13.67 -1.60 -12.37
N PRO A 45 13.37 -0.30 -12.18
CA PRO A 45 14.09 0.75 -12.87
C PRO A 45 15.60 0.55 -12.64
N SER A 46 16.35 0.32 -13.73
CA SER A 46 17.81 0.17 -13.67
C SER A 46 18.53 1.49 -13.41
N GLU A 47 17.81 2.61 -13.54
CA GLU A 47 18.37 3.93 -13.35
C GLU A 47 18.48 4.22 -11.85
N PRO A 48 19.69 4.54 -11.34
CA PRO A 48 19.83 4.94 -9.95
C PRO A 48 18.92 6.15 -9.70
N LEU A 49 18.17 6.11 -8.59
CA LEU A 49 17.46 7.29 -8.11
C LEU A 49 18.45 8.46 -8.10
N PRO A 50 18.07 9.65 -8.61
CA PRO A 50 18.95 10.80 -8.53
C PRO A 50 19.37 10.96 -7.08
N ALA A 51 20.69 10.89 -6.85
CA ALA A 51 21.25 11.04 -5.51
C ALA A 51 20.63 12.29 -4.90
N ASN A 52 20.11 12.17 -3.66
CA ASN A 52 19.61 13.32 -2.91
C ASN A 52 20.61 14.46 -3.13
N ARG A 53 20.12 15.56 -3.70
CA ARG A 53 20.91 16.79 -3.86
C ARG A 53 21.64 17.02 -2.54
N PRO A 54 22.93 17.40 -2.54
CA PRO A 54 23.63 17.71 -1.31
C PRO A 54 22.72 18.61 -0.50
N VAL A 55 22.35 18.17 0.70
CA VAL A 55 21.71 19.04 1.67
C VAL A 55 22.79 20.09 1.91
N GLU A 56 22.69 21.24 1.24
CA GLU A 56 23.50 22.38 1.62
C GLU A 56 23.26 22.51 3.11
N LYS A 57 24.33 22.34 3.89
CA LYS A 57 24.29 22.61 5.32
C LYS A 57 24.02 24.11 5.41
N MET A 58 22.74 24.46 5.43
CA MET A 58 22.27 25.77 5.77
C MET A 58 22.91 26.01 7.13
N LYS A 59 23.89 26.93 7.16
CA LYS A 59 24.59 27.28 8.40
C LYS A 59 23.50 27.54 9.41
N ASP A 60 23.48 26.73 10.46
CA ASP A 60 22.70 26.95 11.65
C ASP A 60 23.15 28.29 12.23
N LYS A 61 22.53 29.37 11.74
CA LYS A 61 22.51 30.64 12.42
C LYS A 61 21.26 30.57 13.26
N GLY A 62 21.40 29.94 14.43
CA GLY A 62 20.36 29.80 15.44
C GLY A 62 19.55 31.07 15.63
N GLY A 63 18.49 31.17 14.85
CA GLY A 63 17.72 32.38 14.64
C GLY A 63 16.40 31.95 14.05
N ILE A 64 15.33 32.35 14.72
CA ILE A 64 13.95 32.25 14.28
C ILE A 64 13.83 32.40 12.76
N LEU A 65 13.05 31.53 12.14
CA LEU A 65 12.75 31.62 10.71
C LEU A 65 12.21 33.03 10.41
N PRO A 66 12.62 33.67 9.29
CA PRO A 66 12.09 34.98 8.92
C PRO A 66 10.56 34.95 8.91
N GLY A 67 9.91 35.75 9.76
CA GLY A 67 8.46 35.77 9.92
C GLY A 67 7.90 35.01 11.14
N LEU A 68 8.76 34.43 12.00
CA LEU A 68 8.37 33.81 13.29
C LEU A 68 8.62 34.73 14.49
N GLU A 69 8.76 36.03 14.26
CA GLU A 69 9.06 37.01 15.31
C GLU A 69 7.81 37.27 16.17
N GLY A 70 7.72 36.51 17.27
CA GLY A 70 7.02 36.86 18.50
C GLY A 70 5.51 37.09 18.41
N ALA A 71 4.71 36.02 18.49
CA ALA A 71 3.39 36.14 19.08
C ALA A 71 3.54 36.19 20.62
N PRO A 72 2.95 37.16 21.34
CA PRO A 72 3.03 37.20 22.80
C PRO A 72 2.31 35.99 23.39
N ALA A 73 2.98 35.28 24.30
CA ALA A 73 2.28 34.30 25.14
C ALA A 73 1.33 35.06 26.07
N GLY A 74 0.02 34.90 25.83
CA GLY A 74 -1.03 35.62 26.55
C GLY A 74 -1.04 35.36 28.06
N ALA A 75 -1.50 36.36 28.80
CA ALA A 75 -1.70 36.36 30.26
C ALA A 75 -3.02 35.70 30.66
#